data_AF-A0A378YNV0-F1
#
_entry.id   AF-A0A378YNV0-F1
#
_cell.length_a   1.000
_cell.length_b   1.000
_cell.length_c   1.000
_cell.angle_alpha   90.00
_cell.angle_beta   90.00
_cell.angle_gamma   90.00
#
_symmetry.space_group_name_H-M   'P 1'
#
loop_
_entity.id
_entity.type
_entity.pdbx_description
1 polymer ?
#
loop_
_entity_poly.entity_id
_entity_poly.type
_entity_poly.pdbx_seq_one_letter_code
_entity_poly.pdbx_strand_id
1 'polypeptide(L)'
;MNTIHVVCGDIAAQQLRAAMALAHRADPVLVLRDDLAVGPLREIDENERQRAAFWQRVMPSANRDYASELREELASLQRLAEGGPTESAVVCWHGDSASDQLVLRRVSFMLRNTPARLNEIVLRSADLSGPGTAQGPERRTSVGMYAPDVLAERFARIAPISLLRIGRLSLEWRALKQVNTQVRRWVHNTFEGATFAEIDDQLLTLAPVAWTPMAAFLGETMPRIEGFFATDSFLLWRCRELGAAGRLALRGDTTAAAACDLRLE
;
A
#
# COMPACT_ATOMS: atom_id res chain seq x y z
N MET A 1 22.27 15.40 11.29
CA MET A 1 22.30 14.18 10.46
C MET A 1 21.10 14.23 9.55
N ASN A 2 21.28 14.27 8.23
CA ASN A 2 20.17 14.34 7.29
C ASN A 2 19.45 12.98 7.26
N THR A 3 18.17 12.93 7.58
CA THR A 3 17.38 11.68 7.60
C THR A 3 16.31 11.74 6.53
N ILE A 4 16.18 10.70 5.72
CA ILE A 4 15.10 10.58 4.74
C ILE A 4 14.07 9.61 5.29
N HIS A 5 12.83 10.06 5.46
CA HIS A 5 11.75 9.21 5.92
C HIS A 5 10.98 8.65 4.72
N VAL A 6 10.72 7.35 4.72
CA VAL A 6 9.99 6.65 3.65
C VAL A 6 8.65 6.15 4.19
N VAL A 7 7.57 6.42 3.45
CA VAL A 7 6.19 6.01 3.77
C VAL A 7 5.44 5.50 2.53
N CYS A 8 4.42 4.68 2.74
CA CYS A 8 3.50 4.22 1.70
C CYS A 8 2.25 5.11 1.62
N GLY A 9 2.04 5.77 0.48
CA GLY A 9 0.83 6.55 0.17
C GLY A 9 0.82 7.99 0.68
N ASP A 10 0.00 8.84 0.04
CA ASP A 10 -0.07 10.28 0.34
C ASP A 10 -0.68 10.60 1.71
N ILE A 11 -1.64 9.80 2.19
CA ILE A 11 -2.23 9.98 3.53
C ILE A 11 -1.17 9.77 4.60
N ALA A 12 -0.34 8.72 4.50
CA ALA A 12 0.78 8.51 5.40
C ALA A 12 1.78 9.66 5.36
N ALA A 13 2.07 10.17 4.15
CA ALA A 13 2.96 11.32 3.98
C ALA A 13 2.42 12.60 4.60
N GLN A 14 1.11 12.86 4.47
CA GLN A 14 0.45 13.99 5.08
C GLN A 14 0.52 13.92 6.61
N GLN A 15 0.16 12.78 7.20
CA GLN A 15 0.24 12.59 8.66
C GLN A 15 1.67 12.73 9.17
N LEU A 16 2.65 12.13 8.47
CA LEU A 16 4.05 12.25 8.86
C LEU A 16 4.59 13.68 8.75
N ARG A 17 4.23 14.43 7.69
CA ARG A 17 4.65 15.83 7.56
C ARG A 17 4.06 16.70 8.66
N ALA A 18 2.81 16.47 9.05
CA ALA A 18 2.20 17.12 10.20
C ALA A 18 2.94 16.78 11.50
N ALA A 19 3.32 15.50 11.69
CA ALA A 19 4.11 15.06 12.84
C ALA A 19 5.50 15.69 12.89
N MET A 20 6.16 15.83 11.73
CA MET A 20 7.44 16.54 11.60
C MET A 20 7.33 18.00 12.01
N ALA A 21 6.27 18.69 11.59
CA ALA A 21 6.03 20.07 11.99
C ALA A 21 5.87 20.21 13.52
N LEU A 22 5.12 19.29 14.16
CA LEU A 22 4.97 19.24 15.62
C LEU A 22 6.31 18.98 16.33
N ALA A 23 7.15 18.12 15.76
CA ALA A 23 8.48 17.79 16.29
C ALA A 23 9.58 18.80 15.89
N HIS A 24 9.23 19.90 15.20
CA HIS A 24 10.17 20.88 14.65
C HIS A 24 11.28 20.26 13.78
N ARG A 25 10.94 19.24 12.99
CA ARG A 25 11.83 18.57 12.03
C ARG A 25 11.57 19.05 10.61
N ALA A 26 12.63 19.17 9.81
CA ALA A 26 12.59 19.55 8.40
C ALA A 26 13.14 18.44 7.48
N ASP A 27 13.15 17.20 7.96
CA ASP A 27 13.67 16.06 7.22
C ASP A 27 12.80 15.75 5.97
N PRO A 28 13.41 15.38 4.84
CA PRO A 28 12.67 15.01 3.63
C PRO A 28 11.82 13.74 3.84
N VAL A 29 10.63 13.74 3.23
CA VAL A 29 9.73 12.57 3.16
C VAL A 29 9.66 12.07 1.71
N LEU A 30 10.18 10.87 1.47
CA LEU A 30 9.95 10.13 0.24
C LEU A 30 8.63 9.35 0.35
N VAL A 31 7.72 9.61 -0.59
CA VAL A 31 6.42 8.95 -0.66
C VAL A 31 6.46 7.92 -1.78
N LEU A 32 6.26 6.65 -1.44
CA LEU A 32 5.99 5.60 -2.42
C LEU A 32 4.48 5.41 -2.51
N ARG A 33 3.89 5.76 -3.64
CA ARG A 33 2.43 5.81 -3.83
C ARG A 33 1.87 4.52 -4.40
N ASP A 34 2.72 3.71 -5.02
CA ASP A 34 2.29 2.48 -5.66
C ASP A 34 1.76 1.46 -4.63
N ASP A 35 0.51 1.04 -4.76
CA ASP A 35 -0.02 -0.06 -3.94
C ASP A 35 0.46 -1.41 -4.48
N LEU A 36 1.53 -1.90 -3.86
CA LEU A 36 2.20 -3.14 -4.22
C LEU A 36 1.38 -4.39 -3.88
N ALA A 37 0.32 -4.26 -3.08
CA ALA A 37 -0.51 -5.40 -2.66
C ALA A 37 -1.28 -6.03 -3.83
N VAL A 38 -1.48 -5.29 -4.92
CA VAL A 38 -2.25 -5.74 -6.09
C VAL A 38 -1.49 -5.54 -7.40
N GLY A 39 -1.73 -6.44 -8.35
CA GLY A 39 -1.17 -6.39 -9.69
C GLY A 39 0.26 -6.96 -9.82
N PRO A 40 0.85 -6.86 -11.02
CA PRO A 40 2.16 -7.45 -11.30
C PRO A 40 3.27 -6.68 -10.57
N LEU A 41 4.33 -7.37 -10.14
CA LEU A 41 5.57 -6.82 -9.57
C LEU A 41 6.84 -7.30 -10.30
N ARG A 42 6.74 -8.24 -11.24
CA ARG A 42 7.92 -8.93 -11.82
C ARG A 42 9.02 -7.98 -12.31
N GLU A 43 8.64 -6.90 -12.97
CA GLU A 43 9.56 -5.93 -13.59
C GLU A 43 9.57 -4.55 -12.90
N ILE A 44 8.99 -4.44 -11.69
CA ILE A 44 8.75 -3.14 -11.04
C ILE A 44 10.03 -2.35 -10.71
N ASP A 45 11.18 -3.02 -10.55
CA ASP A 45 12.45 -2.35 -10.26
C ASP A 45 13.29 -2.17 -11.54
N GLU A 46 12.77 -2.63 -12.68
CA GLU A 46 13.42 -2.63 -13.98
C GLU A 46 12.78 -1.58 -14.90
N ASN A 47 11.44 -1.51 -14.94
CA ASN A 47 10.68 -0.51 -15.70
C ASN A 47 9.23 -0.35 -15.19
N GLU A 48 8.60 0.76 -15.56
CA GLU A 48 7.25 1.12 -15.13
C GLU A 48 6.11 0.43 -15.91
N ARG A 49 6.38 -0.17 -17.07
CA ARG A 49 5.36 -0.40 -18.12
C ARG A 49 4.23 -1.30 -17.66
N GLN A 50 4.54 -2.44 -17.05
CA GLN A 50 3.51 -3.39 -16.59
C GLN A 50 2.66 -2.82 -15.45
N ARG A 51 3.29 -2.07 -14.54
CA ARG A 51 2.59 -1.39 -13.43
C ARG A 51 1.68 -0.28 -13.94
N ALA A 52 2.18 0.55 -14.86
CA ALA A 52 1.41 1.63 -15.45
C ALA A 52 0.19 1.10 -16.22
N ALA A 53 0.37 0.05 -17.03
CA ALA A 53 -0.73 -0.60 -17.74
C ALA A 53 -1.75 -1.27 -16.79
N PHE A 54 -1.29 -1.79 -15.65
CA PHE A 54 -2.19 -2.29 -14.61
C PHE A 54 -3.04 -1.15 -14.03
N TRP A 55 -2.44 -0.06 -13.55
CA TRP A 55 -3.20 1.05 -12.96
C TRP A 55 -4.10 1.78 -13.95
N GLN A 56 -3.71 1.87 -15.22
CA GLN A 56 -4.59 2.41 -16.27
C GLN A 56 -5.88 1.60 -16.44
N ARG A 57 -5.85 0.28 -16.21
CA ARG A 57 -7.06 -0.56 -16.22
C ARG A 57 -7.88 -0.40 -14.94
N VAL A 58 -7.20 -0.31 -13.79
CA VAL A 58 -7.87 -0.13 -12.48
C VAL A 58 -8.60 1.21 -12.42
N MET A 59 -8.00 2.29 -12.93
CA MET A 59 -8.53 3.65 -12.85
C MET A 59 -8.40 4.39 -14.20
N PRO A 60 -9.20 4.05 -15.22
CA PRO A 60 -9.04 4.65 -16.55
C PRO A 60 -9.39 6.14 -16.61
N SER A 61 -10.27 6.61 -15.72
CA SER A 61 -10.74 8.00 -15.68
C SER A 61 -9.88 8.94 -14.84
N ALA A 62 -8.77 8.46 -14.26
CA ALA A 62 -7.99 9.23 -13.29
C ALA A 62 -7.25 10.44 -13.88
N ASN A 63 -7.17 10.58 -15.21
CA ASN A 63 -6.34 11.59 -15.90
C ASN A 63 -4.91 11.69 -15.31
N ARG A 64 -4.33 10.53 -14.98
CA ARG A 64 -2.99 10.40 -14.39
C ARG A 64 -2.03 9.80 -15.41
N ASP A 65 -0.82 10.34 -15.45
CA ASP A 65 0.28 9.73 -16.18
C ASP A 65 1.01 8.73 -15.27
N TYR A 66 0.42 7.55 -15.12
CA TYR A 66 0.98 6.49 -14.28
C TYR A 66 2.41 6.11 -14.69
N ALA A 67 2.74 6.15 -15.98
CA ALA A 67 4.07 5.80 -16.44
C ALA A 67 5.12 6.79 -15.92
N SER A 68 4.86 8.10 -16.06
CA SER A 68 5.78 9.12 -15.55
C SER A 68 5.87 9.13 -14.02
N GLU A 69 4.76 8.98 -13.32
CA GLU A 69 4.74 8.90 -11.86
C GLU A 69 5.56 7.72 -11.31
N LEU A 70 5.37 6.52 -11.87
CA LEU A 70 6.08 5.30 -11.45
C LEU A 70 7.56 5.34 -11.83
N ARG A 71 7.91 5.95 -12.97
CA ARG A 71 9.30 6.16 -13.37
C ARG A 71 10.02 7.08 -12.39
N GLU A 72 9.37 8.17 -11.97
CA GLU A 72 9.94 9.10 -10.99
C GLU A 72 10.08 8.46 -9.61
N GLU A 73 9.12 7.61 -9.20
CA GLU A 73 9.22 6.84 -7.96
C GLU A 73 10.40 5.86 -8.00
N LEU A 74 10.57 5.13 -9.10
CA LEU A 74 11.72 4.23 -9.29
C LEU A 74 13.05 5.01 -9.27
N ALA A 75 13.12 6.14 -9.97
CA ALA A 75 14.29 7.01 -9.97
C ALA A 75 14.61 7.53 -8.56
N SER A 76 13.59 7.86 -7.76
CA SER A 76 13.76 8.27 -6.36
C SER A 76 14.35 7.15 -5.50
N LEU A 77 13.91 5.91 -5.69
CA LEU A 77 14.48 4.74 -5.00
C LEU A 77 15.92 4.46 -5.45
N GLN A 78 16.23 4.62 -6.73
CA GLN A 78 17.60 4.48 -7.25
C GLN A 78 18.53 5.52 -6.64
N ARG A 79 18.12 6.80 -6.61
CA ARG A 79 18.88 7.87 -5.94
C ARG A 79 19.10 7.59 -4.44
N LEU A 80 18.10 7.01 -3.76
CA LEU A 80 18.29 6.57 -2.37
C LEU A 80 19.38 5.51 -2.23
N ALA A 81 19.40 4.53 -3.13
CA ALA A 81 20.34 3.41 -3.11
C ALA A 81 21.77 3.83 -3.47
N GLU A 82 21.92 4.70 -4.49
CA GLU A 82 23.19 5.30 -4.90
C GLU A 82 23.80 6.16 -3.79
N GLY A 83 22.96 6.81 -2.98
CA GLY A 83 23.39 7.70 -1.91
C GLY A 83 23.78 9.08 -2.42
N GLY A 84 24.21 9.95 -1.50
CA GLY A 84 24.73 11.29 -1.82
C GLY A 84 26.06 11.53 -1.11
N PRO A 85 26.67 12.73 -1.28
CA PRO A 85 27.94 13.09 -0.63
C PRO A 85 27.89 13.01 0.91
N THR A 86 26.68 13.09 1.48
CA THR A 86 26.38 12.77 2.87
C THR A 86 25.49 11.52 2.88
N GLU A 87 25.97 10.42 3.44
CA GLU A 87 25.22 9.16 3.62
C GLU A 87 24.04 9.38 4.57
N SER A 88 22.93 9.88 4.03
CA SER A 88 21.74 10.18 4.81
C SER A 88 21.11 8.88 5.31
N ALA A 89 20.74 8.85 6.58
CA ALA A 89 20.00 7.74 7.17
C ALA A 89 18.62 7.63 6.49
N VAL A 90 18.13 6.41 6.30
CA VAL A 90 16.82 6.14 5.71
C VAL A 90 15.96 5.46 6.77
N VAL A 91 14.82 6.06 7.09
CA VAL A 91 13.87 5.55 8.09
C VAL A 91 12.59 5.11 7.39
N CYS A 92 12.35 3.80 7.33
CA CYS A 92 11.09 3.26 6.80
C CYS A 92 10.03 3.21 7.92
N TRP A 93 8.91 3.88 7.73
CA TRP A 93 7.76 3.75 8.61
C TRP A 93 6.84 2.66 8.09
N HIS A 94 6.36 1.79 8.98
CA HIS A 94 5.42 0.75 8.59
C HIS A 94 4.51 0.35 9.75
N GLY A 95 3.23 0.17 9.44
CA GLY A 95 2.34 -0.69 10.19
C GLY A 95 2.38 -2.13 9.63
N ASP A 96 1.36 -2.90 9.95
CA ASP A 96 1.20 -4.30 9.50
C ASP A 96 0.26 -4.44 8.29
N SER A 97 -0.04 -3.36 7.57
CA SER A 97 -0.71 -3.44 6.27
C SER A 97 0.19 -4.10 5.22
N ALA A 98 -0.42 -4.81 4.26
CA ALA A 98 0.31 -5.43 3.16
C ALA A 98 1.18 -4.42 2.39
N SER A 99 0.64 -3.23 2.09
CA SER A 99 1.35 -2.20 1.33
C SER A 99 2.57 -1.66 2.08
N ASP A 100 2.45 -1.33 3.37
CA ASP A 100 3.58 -0.90 4.20
C ASP A 100 4.67 -2.00 4.27
N GLN A 101 4.24 -3.25 4.46
CA GLN A 101 5.13 -4.40 4.56
C GLN A 101 5.85 -4.71 3.22
N LEU A 102 5.20 -4.45 2.08
CA LEU A 102 5.83 -4.57 0.76
C LEU A 102 6.83 -3.44 0.51
N VAL A 103 6.50 -2.19 0.90
CA VAL A 103 7.40 -1.05 0.83
C VAL A 103 8.67 -1.30 1.66
N LEU A 104 8.54 -1.78 2.90
CA LEU A 104 9.68 -2.12 3.75
C LEU A 104 10.64 -3.11 3.06
N ARG A 105 10.09 -4.12 2.40
CA ARG A 105 10.87 -5.15 1.67
C ARG A 105 11.55 -4.59 0.44
N ARG A 106 10.83 -3.81 -0.37
CA ARG A 106 11.37 -3.14 -1.56
C ARG A 106 12.50 -2.18 -1.18
N VAL A 107 12.30 -1.33 -0.17
CA VAL A 107 13.34 -0.41 0.33
C VAL A 107 14.54 -1.18 0.87
N SER A 108 14.32 -2.24 1.66
CA SER A 108 15.41 -3.09 2.17
C SER A 108 16.20 -3.74 1.03
N PHE A 109 15.52 -4.22 -0.01
CA PHE A 109 16.15 -4.75 -1.21
C PHE A 109 16.98 -3.68 -1.92
N MET A 110 16.44 -2.49 -2.14
CA MET A 110 17.16 -1.40 -2.83
C MET A 110 18.41 -0.96 -2.07
N LEU A 111 18.35 -0.85 -0.74
CA LEU A 111 19.46 -0.42 0.11
C LEU A 111 20.33 -1.56 0.66
N ARG A 112 20.18 -2.81 0.18
CA ARG A 112 20.92 -3.98 0.70
C ARG A 112 22.44 -3.85 0.65
N ASN A 113 22.97 -3.01 -0.25
CA ASN A 113 24.41 -2.76 -0.40
C ASN A 113 24.92 -1.62 0.50
N THR A 114 24.02 -0.84 1.12
CA THR A 114 24.35 0.23 2.08
C THR A 114 23.56 0.06 3.39
N PRO A 115 23.62 -1.11 4.03
CA PRO A 115 22.69 -1.49 5.10
C PRO A 115 22.80 -0.64 6.37
N ALA A 116 23.95 -0.03 6.64
CA ALA A 116 24.18 0.84 7.80
C ALA A 116 23.27 2.09 7.81
N ARG A 117 22.72 2.46 6.64
CA ARG A 117 21.80 3.60 6.51
C ARG A 117 20.36 3.24 6.89
N LEU A 118 20.00 1.96 6.93
CA LEU A 118 18.61 1.54 7.01
C LEU A 118 18.13 1.42 8.46
N ASN A 119 17.08 2.17 8.75
CA ASN A 119 16.39 2.24 10.02
C ASN A 119 14.88 2.06 9.80
N GLU A 120 14.16 1.76 10.87
CA GLU A 120 12.71 1.63 10.84
C GLU A 120 12.05 2.30 12.03
N ILE A 121 10.77 2.63 11.84
CA ILE A 121 9.81 2.85 12.91
C ILE A 121 8.66 1.87 12.68
N VAL A 122 8.42 1.02 13.67
CA VAL A 122 7.31 0.06 13.69
C VAL A 122 6.13 0.70 14.42
N LEU A 123 4.98 0.74 13.76
CA LEU A 123 3.71 1.19 14.35
C LEU A 123 2.85 -0.04 14.69
N ARG A 124 2.26 -0.06 15.89
CA ARG A 124 1.45 -1.20 16.36
C ARG A 124 0.00 -0.78 16.54
N SER A 125 -0.93 -1.71 16.37
CA SER A 125 -2.37 -1.49 16.62
C SER A 125 -2.67 -0.92 18.01
N ALA A 126 -1.89 -1.29 19.03
CA ALA A 126 -2.00 -0.72 20.38
C ALA A 126 -1.76 0.81 20.43
N ASP A 127 -1.07 1.36 19.44
CA ASP A 127 -0.78 2.79 19.33
C ASP A 127 -1.96 3.58 18.69
N LEU A 128 -2.98 2.88 18.15
CA LEU A 128 -4.25 3.49 17.68
C LEU A 128 -5.22 3.67 18.86
N SER A 129 -4.96 4.65 19.72
CA SER A 129 -5.88 4.97 20.84
C SER A 129 -6.99 5.92 20.37
N GLY A 130 -8.25 5.51 20.55
CA GLY A 130 -9.43 6.36 20.35
C GLY A 130 -10.69 5.71 20.95
N PRO A 131 -11.60 6.48 21.61
CA PRO A 131 -12.85 5.92 22.13
C PRO A 131 -13.75 5.44 20.98
N GLY A 132 -14.23 4.20 21.06
CA GLY A 132 -15.20 3.63 20.11
C GLY A 132 -14.61 2.83 18.93
N THR A 133 -13.30 2.66 18.84
CA THR A 133 -12.72 1.68 17.91
C THR A 133 -12.82 0.29 18.55
N ALA A 134 -13.64 -0.60 17.97
CA ALA A 134 -13.63 -2.00 18.38
C ALA A 134 -12.21 -2.55 18.16
N GLN A 135 -11.48 -2.77 19.25
CA GLN A 135 -10.10 -3.20 19.26
C GLN A 135 -10.05 -4.72 19.10
N GLY A 136 -10.09 -5.18 17.84
CA GLY A 136 -9.68 -6.53 17.51
C GLY A 136 -8.14 -6.62 17.54
N PRO A 137 -7.53 -7.63 18.17
CA PRO A 137 -6.08 -7.86 18.15
C PRO A 137 -5.52 -8.07 16.72
N GLU A 138 -6.39 -8.23 15.72
CA GLU A 138 -6.06 -8.52 14.33
C GLU A 138 -6.24 -7.32 13.38
N ARG A 139 -6.56 -6.12 13.90
CA ARG A 139 -6.75 -4.94 13.04
C ARG A 139 -5.43 -4.51 12.41
N ARG A 140 -5.35 -4.65 11.08
CA ARG A 140 -4.25 -4.13 10.26
C ARG A 140 -4.14 -2.61 10.39
N THR A 141 -2.91 -2.13 10.30
CA THR A 141 -2.55 -0.72 10.47
C THR A 141 -1.73 -0.23 9.29
N SER A 142 -1.99 1.00 8.87
CA SER A 142 -1.10 1.76 7.99
C SER A 142 -0.66 3.03 8.70
N VAL A 143 0.52 3.54 8.36
CA VAL A 143 1.05 4.82 8.87
C VAL A 143 0.01 5.95 8.78
N GLY A 144 -0.78 6.00 7.70
CA GLY A 144 -1.82 7.02 7.52
C GLY A 144 -2.99 6.98 8.51
N MET A 145 -3.11 5.91 9.32
CA MET A 145 -4.17 5.77 10.33
C MET A 145 -3.84 6.44 11.66
N TYR A 146 -2.58 6.84 11.88
CA TYR A 146 -2.12 7.40 13.14
C TYR A 146 -2.21 8.92 13.11
N ALA A 147 -2.62 9.48 14.25
CA ALA A 147 -2.62 10.92 14.44
C ALA A 147 -1.18 11.50 14.46
N PRO A 148 -0.98 12.75 14.01
CA PRO A 148 0.36 13.35 13.91
C PRO A 148 1.15 13.40 15.23
N ASP A 149 0.48 13.63 16.35
CA ASP A 149 1.07 13.65 17.68
C ASP A 149 1.62 12.27 18.08
N VAL A 150 0.85 11.20 17.84
CA VAL A 150 1.30 9.82 18.06
C VAL A 150 2.52 9.51 17.20
N LEU A 151 2.55 9.93 15.94
CA LEU A 151 3.70 9.75 15.05
C LEU A 151 4.93 10.55 15.52
N ALA A 152 4.73 11.77 16.02
CA ALA A 152 5.82 12.62 16.51
C ALA A 152 6.57 11.97 17.69
N GLU A 153 5.87 11.32 18.61
CA GLU A 153 6.49 10.57 19.71
C GLU A 153 7.37 9.40 19.22
N ARG A 154 7.10 8.85 18.04
CA ARG A 154 7.85 7.70 17.50
C ARG A 154 9.20 8.05 16.93
N PHE A 155 9.53 9.33 16.74
CA PHE A 155 10.87 9.72 16.33
C PHE A 155 11.96 9.27 17.32
N ALA A 156 11.64 9.15 18.61
CA ALA A 156 12.55 8.62 19.63
C ALA A 156 12.78 7.09 19.52
N ARG A 157 12.01 6.41 18.67
CA ARG A 157 12.04 4.94 18.48
C ARG A 157 12.66 4.51 17.16
N ILE A 158 13.33 5.42 16.45
CA ILE A 158 14.10 5.07 15.24
C ILE A 158 15.11 3.99 15.62
N ALA A 159 15.02 2.82 14.99
CA ALA A 159 15.88 1.69 15.26
C ALA A 159 16.60 1.23 13.99
N PRO A 160 17.90 0.89 14.06
CA PRO A 160 18.61 0.31 12.92
C PRO A 160 18.05 -1.08 12.59
N ILE A 161 17.94 -1.40 11.30
CA ILE A 161 17.57 -2.74 10.86
C ILE A 161 18.82 -3.62 10.82
N SER A 162 18.81 -4.76 11.51
CA SER A 162 19.95 -5.69 11.50
C SER A 162 20.26 -6.23 10.10
N LEU A 163 21.54 -6.50 9.82
CA LEU A 163 21.99 -7.08 8.54
C LEU A 163 21.24 -8.35 8.16
N LEU A 164 20.99 -9.25 9.13
CA LEU A 164 20.24 -10.48 8.92
C LEU A 164 18.81 -10.20 8.48
N ARG A 165 18.15 -9.21 9.08
CA ARG A 165 16.79 -8.83 8.71
C ARG A 165 16.74 -8.15 7.34
N ILE A 166 17.71 -7.30 7.01
CA ILE A 166 17.83 -6.70 5.67
C ILE A 166 17.98 -7.79 4.61
N GLY A 167 18.85 -8.77 4.84
CA GLY A 167 19.02 -9.93 3.96
C GLY A 167 17.72 -10.70 3.76
N ARG A 168 17.00 -11.00 4.86
CA ARG A 168 15.70 -11.68 4.80
C ARG A 168 14.66 -10.89 4.01
N LEU A 169 14.46 -9.62 4.33
CA LEU A 169 13.49 -8.74 3.65
C LEU A 169 13.80 -8.61 2.14
N SER A 170 15.09 -8.55 1.80
CA SER A 170 15.56 -8.50 0.41
C SER A 170 15.27 -9.79 -0.36
N LEU A 171 15.44 -10.95 0.28
CA LEU A 171 15.11 -12.25 -0.32
C LEU A 171 13.60 -12.42 -0.49
N GLU A 172 12.82 -12.03 0.53
CA GLU A 172 11.36 -12.02 0.47
C GLU A 172 10.85 -11.14 -0.68
N TRP A 173 11.43 -9.94 -0.88
CA TRP A 173 11.09 -9.09 -2.03
C TRP A 173 11.34 -9.78 -3.37
N ARG A 174 12.51 -10.40 -3.56
CA ARG A 174 12.84 -11.13 -4.79
C ARG A 174 11.86 -12.27 -5.05
N ALA A 175 11.50 -13.03 -4.02
CA ALA A 175 10.51 -14.10 -4.12
C ALA A 175 9.14 -13.56 -4.54
N LEU A 176 8.69 -12.45 -3.96
CA LEU A 176 7.42 -11.79 -4.31
C LEU A 176 7.37 -11.33 -5.77
N LYS A 177 8.49 -10.79 -6.31
CA LYS A 177 8.61 -10.46 -7.74
C LYS A 177 8.59 -11.69 -8.63
N GLN A 178 9.23 -12.78 -8.20
CA GLN A 178 9.29 -14.02 -8.97
C GLN A 178 7.92 -14.71 -9.06
N VAL A 179 7.28 -14.93 -7.90
CA VAL A 179 5.94 -15.55 -7.81
C VAL A 179 4.90 -14.67 -8.50
N ASN A 180 5.00 -13.34 -8.37
CA ASN A 180 4.21 -12.39 -9.13
C ASN A 180 2.68 -12.60 -9.02
N THR A 181 2.17 -12.90 -7.83
CA THR A 181 0.72 -13.09 -7.62
C THR A 181 -0.07 -11.83 -7.94
N GLN A 182 -1.37 -12.02 -8.21
CA GLN A 182 -2.30 -10.94 -8.54
C GLN A 182 -2.65 -10.09 -7.31
N VAL A 183 -2.77 -10.73 -6.14
CA VAL A 183 -2.97 -10.11 -4.83
C VAL A 183 -1.96 -10.69 -3.84
N ARG A 184 -1.49 -9.86 -2.91
CA ARG A 184 -0.54 -10.20 -1.86
C ARG A 184 -1.17 -9.85 -0.52
N ARG A 185 -1.58 -10.87 0.22
CA ARG A 185 -2.17 -10.75 1.55
C ARG A 185 -1.09 -10.89 2.59
N TRP A 186 -1.03 -9.96 3.53
CA TRP A 186 -0.24 -10.07 4.74
C TRP A 186 -1.03 -10.87 5.78
N VAL A 187 -0.53 -12.06 6.13
CA VAL A 187 -1.18 -13.02 7.03
C VAL A 187 -0.08 -13.64 7.90
N HIS A 188 -0.27 -13.70 9.23
CA HIS A 188 0.72 -14.28 10.16
C HIS A 188 2.19 -13.87 9.94
N ASN A 189 2.45 -12.59 9.63
CA ASN A 189 3.78 -12.05 9.31
C ASN A 189 4.46 -12.62 8.05
N THR A 190 3.68 -13.19 7.12
CA THR A 190 4.12 -13.64 5.80
C THR A 190 3.18 -13.11 4.71
N PHE A 191 3.63 -13.20 3.46
CA PHE A 191 2.78 -12.94 2.30
C PHE A 191 2.19 -14.22 1.75
N GLU A 192 0.87 -14.24 1.66
CA GLU A 192 0.10 -15.25 0.96
C GLU A 192 -0.39 -14.67 -0.38
N GLY A 193 -0.15 -15.43 -1.45
CA GLY A 193 -0.65 -15.09 -2.77
C GLY A 193 -2.15 -15.36 -2.87
N ALA A 194 -2.87 -14.46 -3.53
CA ALA A 194 -4.25 -14.69 -3.95
C ALA A 194 -4.43 -14.28 -5.42
N THR A 195 -5.45 -14.86 -6.04
CA THR A 195 -5.91 -14.49 -7.37
C THR A 195 -6.97 -13.39 -7.30
N PHE A 196 -7.23 -12.73 -8.42
CA PHE A 196 -8.37 -11.84 -8.53
C PHE A 196 -9.70 -12.59 -8.45
N ALA A 197 -9.76 -13.84 -8.91
CA ALA A 197 -10.95 -14.69 -8.81
C ALA A 197 -11.37 -14.92 -7.35
N GLU A 198 -10.42 -15.12 -6.43
CA GLU A 198 -10.72 -15.24 -5.00
C GLU A 198 -11.35 -13.97 -4.40
N ILE A 199 -11.01 -12.78 -4.94
CA ILE A 199 -11.65 -11.52 -4.54
C ILE A 199 -13.03 -11.41 -5.18
N ASP A 200 -13.15 -11.80 -6.45
CA ASP A 200 -14.42 -11.78 -7.17
C ASP A 200 -15.46 -12.69 -6.52
N ASP A 201 -15.07 -13.88 -6.06
CA ASP A 201 -15.96 -14.82 -5.36
C ASP A 201 -16.50 -14.21 -4.04
N GLN A 202 -15.66 -13.45 -3.32
CA GLN A 202 -16.09 -12.71 -2.13
C GLN A 202 -17.06 -11.58 -2.50
N LEU A 203 -16.77 -10.82 -3.56
CA LEU A 203 -17.67 -9.77 -4.06
C LEU A 203 -19.03 -10.34 -4.44
N LEU A 204 -19.07 -11.47 -5.14
CA LEU A 204 -20.30 -12.12 -5.56
C LEU A 204 -21.10 -12.70 -4.39
N THR A 205 -20.41 -13.24 -3.37
CA THR A 205 -21.05 -13.71 -2.14
C THR A 205 -21.77 -12.57 -1.39
N LEU A 206 -21.25 -11.36 -1.49
CA LEU A 206 -21.79 -10.17 -0.85
C LEU A 206 -22.75 -9.37 -1.74
N ALA A 207 -22.77 -9.64 -3.04
CA ALA A 207 -23.49 -8.84 -4.01
C ALA A 207 -25.01 -8.85 -3.75
N PRO A 208 -25.67 -7.69 -3.75
CA PRO A 208 -27.08 -7.59 -3.44
C PRO A 208 -27.94 -8.03 -4.64
N VAL A 209 -29.09 -8.67 -4.38
CA VAL A 209 -30.06 -9.01 -5.43
C VAL A 209 -30.83 -7.77 -5.92
N ALA A 210 -31.03 -6.79 -5.03
CA ALA A 210 -31.66 -5.51 -5.36
C ALA A 210 -30.60 -4.49 -5.82
N TRP A 211 -31.00 -3.58 -6.72
CA TRP A 211 -30.16 -2.46 -7.12
C TRP A 211 -29.70 -1.66 -5.91
N THR A 212 -28.39 -1.57 -5.73
CA THR A 212 -27.75 -0.92 -4.58
C THR A 212 -26.66 0.03 -5.07
N PRO A 213 -26.51 1.21 -4.45
CA PRO A 213 -25.41 2.12 -4.77
C PRO A 213 -24.04 1.46 -4.59
N MET A 214 -23.18 1.55 -5.62
CA MET A 214 -21.85 0.96 -5.63
C MET A 214 -21.01 1.46 -4.45
N ALA A 215 -21.02 2.76 -4.16
CA ALA A 215 -20.29 3.31 -3.01
C ALA A 215 -20.69 2.67 -1.67
N ALA A 216 -21.99 2.40 -1.45
CA ALA A 216 -22.46 1.75 -0.23
C ALA A 216 -21.98 0.30 -0.15
N PHE A 217 -22.13 -0.45 -1.25
CA PHE A 217 -21.66 -1.83 -1.33
C PHE A 217 -20.14 -1.96 -1.11
N LEU A 218 -19.35 -1.08 -1.73
CA LEU A 218 -17.90 -1.06 -1.54
C LEU A 218 -17.54 -0.75 -0.08
N GLY A 219 -18.18 0.25 0.54
CA GLY A 219 -17.96 0.60 1.95
C GLY A 219 -18.22 -0.55 2.92
N GLU A 220 -19.23 -1.39 2.64
CA GLU A 220 -19.52 -2.59 3.43
C GLU A 220 -18.60 -3.78 3.13
N THR A 221 -18.06 -3.85 1.91
CA THR A 221 -17.23 -4.97 1.44
C THR A 221 -15.77 -4.80 1.85
N MET A 222 -15.22 -3.59 1.74
CA MET A 222 -13.82 -3.29 2.08
C MET A 222 -13.35 -3.87 3.42
N PRO A 223 -14.07 -3.70 4.56
CA PRO A 223 -13.63 -4.24 5.84
C PRO A 223 -13.73 -5.77 5.95
N ARG A 224 -14.45 -6.44 5.04
CA ARG A 224 -14.61 -7.91 5.03
C ARG A 224 -13.51 -8.63 4.26
N ILE A 225 -12.77 -7.91 3.42
CA ILE A 225 -11.65 -8.49 2.68
C ILE A 225 -10.41 -8.44 3.55
N GLU A 226 -9.94 -9.61 3.94
CA GLU A 226 -8.83 -9.74 4.87
C GLU A 226 -7.46 -9.84 4.18
N GLY A 227 -6.43 -9.54 4.97
CA GLY A 227 -5.03 -9.70 4.56
C GLY A 227 -4.44 -8.52 3.80
N PHE A 228 -5.24 -7.60 3.26
CA PHE A 228 -4.75 -6.34 2.69
C PHE A 228 -5.85 -5.27 2.76
N PHE A 229 -5.51 -4.00 2.55
CA PHE A 229 -6.52 -2.96 2.40
C PHE A 229 -7.03 -2.95 0.96
N ALA A 230 -8.14 -3.65 0.74
CA ALA A 230 -8.85 -3.61 -0.53
C ALA A 230 -9.42 -2.21 -0.76
N THR A 231 -8.73 -1.40 -1.56
CA THR A 231 -9.17 -0.02 -1.85
C THR A 231 -10.45 -0.01 -2.65
N ASP A 232 -11.23 1.07 -2.51
CA ASP A 232 -12.42 1.33 -3.30
C ASP A 232 -12.14 1.26 -4.82
N SER A 233 -11.01 1.83 -5.26
CA SER A 233 -10.57 1.84 -6.65
C SER A 233 -10.29 0.43 -7.18
N PHE A 234 -9.65 -0.42 -6.38
CA PHE A 234 -9.40 -1.81 -6.73
C PHE A 234 -10.70 -2.62 -6.80
N LEU A 235 -11.58 -2.49 -5.81
CA LEU A 235 -12.84 -3.23 -5.76
C LEU A 235 -13.85 -2.76 -6.82
N LEU A 236 -13.89 -1.46 -7.11
CA LEU A 236 -14.66 -0.91 -8.22
C LEU A 236 -14.19 -1.51 -9.55
N TRP A 237 -12.89 -1.61 -9.76
CA TRP A 237 -12.35 -2.30 -10.94
C TRP A 237 -12.77 -3.77 -10.98
N ARG A 238 -12.67 -4.52 -9.87
CA ARG A 238 -13.16 -5.91 -9.84
C ARG A 238 -14.64 -6.04 -10.16
N CYS A 239 -15.49 -5.14 -9.64
CA CYS A 239 -16.92 -5.12 -9.98
C CYS A 239 -17.15 -4.87 -11.48
N ARG A 240 -16.36 -3.99 -12.12
CA ARG A 240 -16.41 -3.78 -13.58
C ARG A 240 -16.04 -5.02 -14.37
N GLU A 241 -14.99 -5.75 -13.95
CA GLU A 241 -14.60 -7.01 -14.58
C GLU A 241 -15.69 -8.07 -14.45
N LEU A 242 -16.33 -8.16 -13.28
CA LEU A 242 -17.48 -9.05 -13.05
C LEU A 242 -18.70 -8.65 -13.90
N GLY A 243 -18.95 -7.35 -14.06
CA GLY A 243 -20.00 -6.85 -14.93
C GLY A 243 -19.76 -7.17 -16.40
N ALA A 244 -18.52 -7.01 -16.87
CA ALA A 244 -18.12 -7.41 -18.23
C ALA A 244 -18.25 -8.92 -18.45
N ALA A 245 -18.08 -9.73 -17.40
CA ALA A 245 -18.29 -11.18 -17.42
C ALA A 245 -19.77 -11.60 -17.24
N GLY A 246 -20.72 -10.65 -17.12
CA GLY A 246 -22.14 -10.94 -16.93
C GLY A 246 -22.48 -11.56 -15.56
N ARG A 247 -21.60 -11.40 -14.56
CA ARG A 247 -21.81 -11.90 -13.19
C ARG A 247 -22.46 -10.86 -12.26
N LEU A 248 -22.36 -9.59 -12.64
CA LEU A 248 -23.01 -8.46 -11.97
C LEU A 248 -23.73 -7.61 -13.01
N ALA A 249 -24.91 -7.11 -12.66
CA ALA A 249 -25.59 -6.09 -13.41
C ALA A 249 -25.05 -4.73 -12.95
N LEU A 250 -24.56 -3.91 -13.87
CA LEU A 250 -24.09 -2.56 -13.57
C LEU A 250 -24.92 -1.53 -14.35
N ARG A 251 -25.26 -0.41 -13.71
CA ARG A 251 -25.88 0.74 -14.38
C ARG A 251 -25.31 2.06 -13.87
N GLY A 252 -25.35 3.10 -14.71
CA GLY A 252 -24.73 4.39 -14.44
C GLY A 252 -23.28 4.47 -14.92
N ASP A 253 -22.50 5.40 -14.37
CA ASP A 253 -21.07 5.55 -14.69
C ASP A 253 -20.25 4.55 -13.89
N THR A 254 -19.92 3.42 -14.53
CA THR A 254 -19.14 2.35 -13.89
C THR A 254 -17.73 2.77 -13.45
N THR A 255 -17.21 3.91 -13.92
CA THR A 255 -15.90 4.42 -13.51
C THR A 255 -15.94 5.28 -12.24
N ALA A 256 -17.14 5.61 -11.75
CA ALA A 256 -17.35 6.41 -10.56
C ALA A 256 -18.32 5.72 -9.58
N ALA A 257 -17.81 5.20 -8.46
CA ALA A 257 -18.63 4.48 -7.47
C ALA A 257 -19.84 5.26 -6.94
N ALA A 258 -19.76 6.60 -6.89
CA ALA A 258 -20.86 7.47 -6.48
C ALA A 258 -22.00 7.59 -7.50
N ALA A 259 -21.74 7.23 -8.77
CA ALA A 259 -22.67 7.35 -9.90
C ALA A 259 -23.00 6.00 -10.54
N CYS A 260 -22.73 4.90 -9.83
CA CYS A 260 -22.96 3.53 -10.28
C CYS A 260 -23.82 2.78 -9.27
N ASP A 261 -24.75 1.97 -9.77
CA ASP A 261 -25.43 0.94 -8.99
C ASP A 261 -25.04 -0.44 -9.50
N LEU A 262 -25.09 -1.43 -8.60
CA LEU A 262 -24.92 -2.84 -8.93
C LEU A 262 -26.07 -3.70 -8.40
N ARG A 263 -26.18 -4.90 -8.95
CA ARG A 263 -26.82 -6.07 -8.32
C ARG A 263 -26.20 -7.36 -8.85
N LEU A 264 -26.47 -8.48 -8.19
CA LEU A 264 -26.19 -9.81 -8.67
C LEU A 264 -27.06 -10.13 -9.90
N GLU A 265 -26.47 -10.80 -10.89
CA GLU A 265 -27.18 -11.41 -12.03
C GLU A 265 -27.62 -12.85 -11.71
#